data_AF-B0DU56-F1
#
_entry.id   AF-B0DU56-F1
#
_cell.length_a   1.000
_cell.length_b   1.000
_cell.length_c   1.000
_cell.angle_alpha   90.00
_cell.angle_beta   90.00
_cell.angle_gamma   90.00
#
_symmetry.space_group_name_H-M   'P 1'
#
loop_
_entity.id
_entity.type
_entity.pdbx_description
1 polymer ?
#
loop_
_entity_poly.entity_id
_entity_poly.type
_entity_poly.pdbx_seq_one_letter_code
_entity_poly.pdbx_strand_id
1 'polypeptide(L)' 'MHKLIIKAWEAYFKDLKQELADAPGQISYMGDIWPTKAQYPYLAITTHWIHRDKSTKGLQLCSALIAFHCL' A
#
# COMPACT_ATOMS: atom_id res chain seq x y z
N MET A 1 -16.50 -15.60 1.14
CA MET A 1 -15.98 -14.37 0.49
C MET A 1 -14.92 -13.68 1.34
N HIS A 2 -15.21 -13.24 2.57
CA HIS A 2 -14.25 -12.58 3.47
C HIS A 2 -12.90 -13.29 3.65
N LYS A 3 -12.90 -14.61 3.92
CA LYS A 3 -11.68 -15.42 4.05
C LYS A 3 -10.83 -15.46 2.77
N LEU A 4 -11.44 -15.36 1.58
CA LEU A 4 -10.71 -15.35 0.31
C LEU A 4 -10.08 -13.98 0.06
N ILE A 5 -10.78 -12.90 0.43
CA ILE A 5 -10.26 -11.53 0.34
C ILE A 5 -9.04 -11.35 1.26
N ILE A 6 -9.13 -11.82 2.52
CA ILE A 6 -8.00 -11.76 3.46
C ILE A 6 -6.80 -12.54 2.90
N LYS A 7 -7.00 -13.77 2.44
CA LYS A 7 -5.90 -14.57 1.86
C LYS A 7 -5.27 -13.92 0.63
N ALA A 8 -6.08 -13.35 -0.26
CA ALA A 8 -5.58 -12.64 -1.42
C ALA A 8 -4.77 -11.39 -1.02
N TRP A 9 -5.26 -10.66 -0.02
CA TRP A 9 -4.54 -9.51 0.54
C TRP A 9 -3.23 -9.93 1.22
N GLU A 10 -3.20 -11.00 2.00
CA GLU A 10 -1.97 -11.50 2.64
C GLU A 10 -0.91 -11.92 1.61
N ALA A 11 -1.34 -12.58 0.53
CA ALA A 11 -0.45 -12.95 -0.57
C ALA A 11 0.11 -11.70 -1.28
N TYR A 12 -0.77 -10.76 -1.65
CA TYR A 12 -0.38 -9.48 -2.24
C TYR A 12 0.58 -8.71 -1.32
N PHE A 13 0.27 -8.62 -0.03
CA PHE A 13 1.05 -7.86 0.94
C PHE A 13 2.42 -8.48 1.20
N LYS A 14 2.55 -9.81 1.06
CA LYS A 14 3.84 -10.49 1.09
C LYS A 14 4.74 -10.03 -0.05
N ASP A 15 4.20 -9.97 -1.27
CA ASP A 15 4.96 -9.56 -2.45
C ASP A 15 5.30 -8.05 -2.38
N LEU A 16 4.34 -7.23 -1.96
CA LEU A 16 4.55 -5.79 -1.75
C LEU A 16 5.68 -5.51 -0.74
N LYS A 17 5.76 -6.27 0.36
CA LYS A 17 6.87 -6.11 1.33
C LYS A 17 8.24 -6.34 0.69
N GLN A 18 8.34 -7.33 -0.21
CA GLN A 18 9.58 -7.58 -0.93
C GLN A 18 9.89 -6.44 -1.91
N GLU A 19 8.89 -5.97 -2.66
CA GLU A 19 9.06 -4.82 -3.56
C GLU A 19 9.50 -3.55 -2.83
N LEU A 20 8.92 -3.28 -1.66
CA LEU A 20 9.31 -2.15 -0.81
C LEU A 20 10.73 -2.31 -0.28
N ALA A 21 11.14 -3.52 0.11
CA ALA A 21 12.51 -3.79 0.55
C ALA A 21 13.54 -3.58 -0.58
N ASP A 22 13.14 -3.83 -1.83
CA ASP A 22 13.97 -3.65 -3.03
C ASP A 22 13.87 -2.24 -3.63
N ALA A 23 13.07 -1.35 -3.04
CA ALA A 23 12.81 -0.02 -3.58
C ALA A 23 14.09 0.84 -3.56
N PRO A 24 14.54 1.38 -4.71
CA PRO A 24 15.61 2.37 -4.72
C PRO A 24 15.17 3.67 -4.03
N GLY A 25 15.84 4.00 -2.93
CA GLY A 25 15.68 5.29 -2.25
C GLY A 25 14.68 5.25 -1.11
N GLN A 26 14.01 6.37 -0.87
CA GLN A 26 13.11 6.53 0.27
C GLN A 26 11.70 6.06 -0.05
N ILE A 27 11.08 5.44 0.95
CA ILE A 27 9.66 5.07 0.95
C ILE A 27 8.91 6.11 1.77
N SER A 28 7.83 6.65 1.21
CA SER A 28 6.98 7.63 1.91
C SER A 28 5.64 7.01 2.26
N TYR A 29 5.09 7.38 3.42
CA TYR A 29 3.78 6.94 3.87
C TYR A 29 2.85 8.15 4.03
N MET A 30 1.64 8.05 3.49
CA MET A 30 0.58 9.04 3.64
C MET A 30 -0.56 8.40 4.44
N GLY A 31 -0.88 9.01 5.58
CA GLY A 31 -2.00 8.62 6.42
C GLY A 31 -3.15 9.59 6.21
N ASP A 32 -4.26 9.10 5.68
CA ASP A 32 -5.48 9.87 5.45
C ASP A 32 -6.52 9.46 6.50
N ILE A 33 -7.04 10.44 7.24
CA ILE A 33 -8.11 10.24 8.22
C ILE A 33 -9.31 11.08 7.81
N TRP A 34 -10.47 10.45 7.68
CA TRP A 34 -11.71 11.16 7.34
C TRP A 34 -12.93 10.55 8.03
N PRO A 35 -13.95 11.38 8.37
CA PRO A 35 -15.21 10.89 8.87
C PRO A 35 -16.12 10.42 7.73
N THR A 36 -17.02 9.49 8.04
CA THR A 36 -18.19 9.22 7.20
C THR A 36 -19.37 10.13 7.56
N LYS A 37 -20.42 10.14 6.73
CA LYS A 37 -21.70 10.79 7.06
C LYS A 37 -22.31 10.29 8.38
N ALA A 38 -21.96 9.07 8.79
CA ALA A 38 -22.37 8.46 10.05
C ALA A 38 -21.37 8.70 11.20
N GLN A 39 -20.43 9.65 11.05
CA GLN A 39 -19.43 10.05 12.04
C GLN A 39 -18.42 8.97 12.48
N TYR A 40 -18.35 7.83 11.80
CA TYR A 40 -17.28 6.86 12.00
C TYR A 40 -15.99 7.37 11.33
N PRO A 41 -14.87 7.49 12.07
CA PRO A 41 -13.61 7.86 11.48
C PRO A 41 -12.97 6.66 10.78
N TYR A 42 -12.39 6.90 9.61
CA TYR A 42 -11.63 5.91 8.86
C TYR A 42 -10.18 6.35 8.76
N LEU A 43 -9.27 5.37 8.75
CA LEU A 43 -7.85 5.54 8.49
C LEU A 43 -7.47 4.74 7.25
N ALA A 44 -6.83 5.39 6.29
CA ALA A 44 -6.09 4.73 5.23
C ALA A 44 -4.62 5.09 5.30
N ILE A 45 -3.75 4.12 5.04
CA ILE A 45 -2.31 4.35 4.89
C ILE A 45 -1.90 3.90 3.50
N THR A 46 -1.40 4.85 2.71
CA THR A 46 -0.85 4.61 1.39
C THR A 46 0.67 4.74 1.45
N THR A 47 1.39 3.78 0.86
CA THR A 47 2.84 3.87 0.66
C THR A 47 3.14 4.33 -0.76
N HIS A 48 4.18 5.14 -0.93
CA HIS A 48 4.70 5.62 -2.19
C HIS A 48 6.19 5.29 -2.28
N TRP A 49 6.63 4.74 -3.40
CA TRP A 49 8.04 4.38 -3.61
C TRP A 49 8.41 4.48 -5.09
N ILE A 50 9.71 4.53 -5.37
CA ILE A 50 10.23 4.38 -6.72
C ILE A 50 10.53 2.91 -6.97
N HIS A 51 10.00 2.36 -8.06
CA HIS A 51 10.39 1.06 -8.59
C HIS A 51 11.40 1.25 -9.72
N ARG A 52 12.41 0.37 -9.80
CA ARG A 52 13.32 0.30 -10.94
C ARG A 52 12.97 -0.89 -11.81
N ASP A 53 12.49 -0.62 -13.02
CA ASP A 53 12.25 -1.66 -14.00
C ASP A 53 13.59 -2.29 -14.41
N LYS A 54 13.72 -3.59 -14.20
CA LYS A 54 14.96 -4.33 -14.47
C LYS A 54 15.27 -4.40 -15.97
N SER A 55 14.25 -4.38 -16.82
CA SER A 55 14.33 -4.50 -18.28
C SER A 55 14.70 -3.19 -18.96
N THR A 56 13.99 -2.11 -18.64
CA THR A 56 14.20 -0.79 -19.26
C THR A 56 15.19 0.09 -18.51
N LYS A 57 15.55 -0.28 -17.27
CA LYS A 57 16.29 0.56 -16.31
C LYS A 57 15.57 1.86 -15.94
N GLY A 58 14.30 1.99 -16.33
CA GLY A 58 13.46 3.13 -15.99
C GLY A 58 13.14 3.18 -14.50
N LEU A 59 12.86 4.38 -14.01
CA LEU A 59 12.31 4.63 -12.68
C LEU A 59 10.81 4.93 -12.83
N GLN A 60 10.01 4.27 -12.00
CA GLN A 60 8.56 4.44 -11.97
C GLN A 60 8.12 4.80 -10.56
N LEU A 61 7.28 5.83 -10.42
CA LEU A 61 6.60 6.12 -9.17
C LEU A 61 5.44 5.13 -8.98
N CYS A 62 5.45 4.42 -7.86
CA CYS A 62 4.43 3.44 -7.47
C CYS A 62 3.73 3.87 -6.18
N SER A 63 2.50 3.39 -5.99
CA SER A 63 1.76 3.56 -4.74
C SER A 63 0.86 2.36 -4.44
N ALA A 64 0.61 2.10 -3.15
CA ALA A 64 -0.22 1.00 -2.69
C ALA A 64 -0.87 1.30 -1.33
N LEU A 65 -2.12 0.85 -1.14
CA LEU A 65 -2.81 0.90 0.15
C LEU A 65 -2.31 -0.24 1.04
N ILE A 66 -1.70 0.09 2.18
CA ILE A 66 -1.11 -0.88 3.11
C ILE A 66 -1.94 -1.10 4.37
N ALA A 67 -2.83 -0.17 4.71
CA ALA A 67 -3.77 -0.34 5.80
C ALA A 67 -5.07 0.41 5.53
N PHE A 68 -6.19 -0.17 5.95
CA PHE A 68 -7.50 0.47 5.97
C PHE A 68 -8.26 0.01 7.21
N HIS A 69 -8.76 0.95 8.01
CA HIS A 69 -9.44 0.64 9.26
C HIS A 69 -10.59 1.61 9.52
N CYS A 70 -11.69 1.08 10.08
CA CYS A 70 -12.70 1.90 10.77
C CYS A 70 -12.23 2.02 12.22
N LEU A 71 -11.97 3.24 12.67
CA LEU A 71 -11.49 3.56 14.01
C LEU A 71 -12.60 3.43 15.07
#